data_AF-A0A7C7MYJ3-F1
#
_entry.id   AF-A0A7C7MYJ3-F1
#
_cell.length_a   1.000
_cell.length_b   1.000
_cell.length_c   1.000
_cell.angle_alpha   90.00
_cell.angle_beta   90.00
_cell.angle_gamma   90.00
#
_symmetry.space_group_name_H-M   'P 1'
#
loop_
_entity.id
_entity.type
_entity.pdbx_description
1 polymer ?
#
loop_
_entity_poly.entity_id
_entity_poly.type
_entity_poly.pdbx_seq_one_letter_code
_entity_poly.pdbx_strand_id
1 'polypeptide(L)'
;SIKDEFKKLIHHFGLEYWYSKYFALRAGYYYDQEGKINNPTFGVGLRFAGYGFDFGFTSGEPGHPLTNTMRFSLNMEINSPKQVIQQ
;
A
#
# COMPACT_ATOMS: atom_id res chain seq x y z
N SER A 1 -23.41 -1.65 -23.36
CA SER A 1 -23.98 -2.93 -22.86
C SER A 1 -23.53 -3.12 -21.42
N ILE A 2 -24.31 -3.77 -20.53
CA ILE A 2 -23.88 -4.03 -19.12
C ILE A 2 -22.55 -4.81 -19.09
N LYS A 3 -22.26 -5.58 -20.14
CA LYS A 3 -20.98 -6.29 -20.36
C LYS A 3 -19.77 -5.36 -20.58
N ASP A 4 -19.98 -4.15 -21.12
CA ASP A 4 -18.89 -3.17 -21.32
C ASP A 4 -18.54 -2.45 -20.01
N GLU A 5 -19.54 -2.22 -19.14
CA GLU A 5 -19.33 -1.62 -17.82
C GLU A 5 -18.53 -2.56 -16.89
N PHE A 6 -18.82 -3.86 -16.92
CA PHE A 6 -18.04 -4.87 -16.16
C PHE A 6 -16.61 -5.05 -16.69
N LYS A 7 -16.37 -4.76 -17.98
CA LYS A 7 -15.04 -4.85 -18.61
C LYS A 7 -14.11 -3.71 -18.20
N LYS A 8 -14.69 -2.61 -17.72
CA LYS A 8 -13.97 -1.45 -17.17
C LYS A 8 -13.71 -1.54 -15.67
N LEU A 9 -14.17 -2.62 -15.03
CA LEU A 9 -13.94 -2.84 -13.62
C LEU A 9 -12.48 -3.26 -13.44
N ILE A 10 -11.65 -2.31 -13.02
CA ILE A 10 -10.26 -2.57 -12.63
C ILE A 10 -10.31 -3.49 -11.40
N HIS A 11 -9.83 -4.72 -11.54
CA HIS A 11 -9.84 -5.66 -10.44
C HIS A 11 -8.54 -5.52 -9.66
N HIS A 12 -8.66 -4.99 -8.44
CA HIS A 12 -7.57 -4.88 -7.50
C HIS A 12 -7.56 -6.09 -6.58
N PHE A 13 -6.49 -6.89 -6.64
CA PHE A 13 -6.28 -7.98 -5.71
C PHE A 13 -5.10 -7.66 -4.80
N GLY A 14 -5.31 -7.75 -3.50
CA GLY A 14 -4.31 -7.46 -2.48
C GLY A 14 -4.44 -8.42 -1.30
N LEU A 15 -3.30 -8.85 -0.79
CA LEU A 15 -3.15 -9.69 0.39
C LEU A 15 -2.32 -8.92 1.42
N GLU A 16 -2.86 -8.82 2.63
CA GLU A 16 -2.16 -8.25 3.76
C GLU A 16 -1.99 -9.33 4.83
N TYR A 17 -0.76 -9.52 5.28
CA TYR A 17 -0.40 -10.49 6.31
C TYR A 17 0.30 -9.78 7.46
N TRP A 18 -0.35 -9.77 8.63
CA TRP A 18 0.20 -9.21 9.85
C TRP A 18 0.91 -10.31 10.63
N TYR A 19 2.24 -10.26 10.68
CA TYR A 19 3.02 -11.20 11.50
C TYR A 19 2.94 -10.84 12.98
N SER A 20 2.88 -9.54 13.30
CA SER A 20 2.73 -9.05 14.67
C SER A 20 2.18 -7.62 14.64
N LYS A 21 1.91 -7.05 15.82
CA LYS A 21 1.55 -5.63 15.99
C LYS A 21 2.62 -4.68 15.43
N TYR A 22 3.83 -5.21 15.28
CA TYR A 22 5.02 -4.50 14.85
C TYR A 22 5.41 -4.78 13.39
N PHE A 23 4.91 -5.85 12.74
CA PHE A 23 5.37 -6.21 11.39
C PHE A 23 4.22 -6.63 10.49
N ALA A 24 4.17 -6.03 9.30
CA ALA A 24 3.17 -6.25 8.27
C ALA A 24 3.86 -6.59 6.94
N LEU A 25 3.31 -7.57 6.23
CA LEU A 25 3.65 -7.89 4.85
C LEU A 25 2.43 -7.58 3.98
N ARG A 26 2.66 -6.98 2.82
CA ARG A 26 1.63 -6.64 1.85
C ARG A 26 2.10 -7.14 0.49
N ALA A 27 1.23 -7.84 -0.21
CA ALA A 27 1.47 -8.24 -1.59
C ALA A 27 0.20 -7.94 -2.37
N GLY A 28 0.33 -7.27 -3.51
CA GLY A 28 -0.79 -6.91 -4.35
C GLY A 28 -0.49 -7.20 -5.80
N TYR A 29 -1.54 -7.36 -6.58
CA TYR A 29 -1.46 -7.56 -8.01
C TYR A 29 -2.54 -6.71 -8.67
N TYR A 30 -2.09 -5.80 -9.52
CA TYR A 30 -2.99 -5.02 -10.37
C TYR A 30 -3.27 -5.83 -11.64
N TYR A 31 -4.54 -6.14 -11.87
CA TYR A 31 -4.98 -6.81 -13.10
C TYR A 31 -6.01 -5.93 -13.80
N ASP A 32 -5.61 -5.37 -14.95
CA ASP A 32 -6.48 -4.62 -15.82
C ASP A 32 -6.80 -5.45 -17.09
N GLN A 33 -8.09 -5.66 -17.36
CA GLN A 33 -8.56 -6.42 -18.52
C GLN A 33 -8.29 -5.70 -19.86
N GLU A 34 -7.97 -4.40 -19.87
CA GLU A 34 -7.59 -3.67 -21.10
C GLU A 34 -6.09 -3.80 -21.46
N GLY A 35 -5.29 -4.48 -20.63
CA GLY A 35 -4.23 -5.35 -21.16
C GLY A 35 -2.80 -4.83 -21.27
N LYS A 36 -2.30 -3.92 -20.43
CA LYS A 36 -0.85 -3.59 -20.38
C LYS A 36 -0.28 -3.18 -19.01
N ILE A 37 -0.98 -3.45 -17.91
CA ILE A 37 -0.47 -3.11 -16.57
C ILE A 37 -0.63 -4.33 -15.66
N ASN A 38 0.44 -5.11 -15.60
CA ASN A 38 0.56 -6.30 -14.76
C ASN A 38 1.62 -6.04 -13.69
N ASN A 39 1.32 -5.12 -12.78
CA ASN A 39 2.32 -4.62 -11.83
C ASN A 39 2.14 -5.32 -10.48
N PRO A 40 2.98 -6.32 -10.12
CA PRO A 40 2.97 -6.83 -8.77
C PRO A 40 3.51 -5.78 -7.81
N THR A 41 2.85 -5.65 -6.67
CA THR A 41 3.28 -4.81 -5.56
C THR A 41 3.66 -5.67 -4.38
N PHE A 42 4.73 -5.26 -3.71
CA PHE A 42 5.19 -5.86 -2.48
C PHE A 42 5.43 -4.74 -1.50
N GLY A 43 5.13 -4.96 -0.24
CA GLY A 43 5.35 -3.99 0.80
C GLY A 43 5.61 -4.66 2.13
N VAL A 44 6.42 -4.02 2.94
CA VAL A 44 6.70 -4.41 4.31
C VAL A 44 6.50 -3.19 5.20
N GLY A 45 5.89 -3.39 6.35
CA GLY A 45 5.65 -2.36 7.35
C GLY A 45 6.24 -2.78 8.68
N LEU A 46 6.99 -1.89 9.32
CA LEU A 46 7.51 -2.04 10.67
C LEU A 46 6.92 -0.94 11.54
N ARG A 47 6.35 -1.27 12.69
CA ARG A 47 5.83 -0.31 13.68
C ARG A 47 6.49 -0.58 15.02
N PHE A 48 6.99 0.45 15.67
CA PHE A 48 7.65 0.33 16.97
C PHE A 48 7.49 1.62 17.78
N ALA A 49 6.95 1.49 18.99
CA ALA A 49 6.92 2.55 20.01
C ALA A 49 6.44 3.95 19.52
N GLY A 50 5.39 3.99 18.70
CA GLY A 50 4.85 5.23 18.14
C GLY A 50 5.50 5.67 16.82
N TYR A 51 6.57 5.01 16.38
CA TYR A 51 7.14 5.15 15.05
C TYR A 51 6.61 4.04 14.14
N GLY A 52 6.45 4.32 12.86
CA GLY A 52 6.27 3.29 11.86
C GLY A 52 6.99 3.62 10.56
N PHE A 53 7.41 2.57 9.89
CA PHE A 53 8.20 2.59 8.67
C PHE A 53 7.49 1.67 7.69
N ASP A 54 7.07 2.20 6.56
CA ASP A 54 6.47 1.40 5.49
C ASP A 54 7.35 1.50 4.24
N PHE A 55 7.74 0.35 3.73
CA PHE A 55 8.47 0.20 2.48
C PHE A 55 7.56 -0.49 1.47
N GLY A 56 7.39 0.11 0.30
CA GLY A 56 6.62 -0.44 -0.81
C GLY A 56 7.48 -0.50 -2.07
N PHE A 57 7.37 -1.59 -2.83
CA PHE A 57 8.00 -1.78 -4.11
C PHE A 57 6.94 -2.22 -5.11
N THR A 58 6.84 -1.51 -6.22
CA THR A 58 5.95 -1.85 -7.33
C THR A 58 6.81 -2.21 -8.53
N SER A 59 6.78 -3.47 -8.95
CA SER A 59 7.38 -3.88 -10.22
C SER A 59 6.35 -3.76 -11.34
N GLY A 60 6.78 -3.52 -12.57
CA GLY A 60 5.88 -3.26 -13.68
C GLY A 60 6.56 -3.39 -15.04
N GLU A 61 5.77 -3.35 -16.11
CA GLU A 61 6.31 -3.37 -17.47
C GLU A 61 7.05 -2.05 -17.81
N PRO A 62 8.21 -2.11 -18.50
CA PRO A 62 9.00 -0.93 -18.83
C PRO A 62 8.22 0.00 -19.77
N GLY A 63 7.97 1.24 -19.36
CA GLY A 63 7.30 2.24 -20.20
C GLY A 63 6.27 3.13 -19.50
N HIS A 64 5.88 2.81 -18.25
CA HIS A 64 4.98 3.64 -17.44
C HIS A 64 5.73 4.30 -16.27
N PRO A 65 5.50 5.59 -15.95
CA PRO A 65 6.25 6.35 -14.93
C PRO A 65 6.11 5.84 -13.48
N LEU A 66 5.24 4.86 -13.22
CA LEU A 66 5.04 4.21 -11.91
C LEU A 66 5.66 2.80 -11.84
N THR A 67 6.33 2.38 -12.91
CA THR A 67 7.04 1.10 -12.98
C THR A 67 8.34 1.19 -12.18
N ASN A 68 8.58 0.23 -11.27
CA ASN A 68 9.80 0.15 -10.45
C ASN A 68 9.98 1.28 -9.42
N THR A 69 8.88 1.80 -8.88
CA THR A 69 8.96 2.79 -7.79
C THR A 69 9.19 2.09 -6.44
N MET A 70 10.24 2.51 -5.75
CA MET A 70 10.44 2.25 -4.32
C MET A 70 9.80 3.40 -3.53
N ARG A 71 8.88 3.09 -2.63
CA ARG A 71 8.21 4.05 -1.75
C ARG A 71 8.68 3.81 -0.31
N PHE A 72 9.18 4.86 0.32
CA PHE A 72 9.48 4.89 1.74
C PHE A 72 8.51 5.83 2.45
N SER A 73 7.98 5.42 3.59
CA SER A 73 7.12 6.24 4.43
C SER A 73 7.51 6.08 5.89
N LEU A 74 7.52 7.21 6.61
CA LEU A 74 7.77 7.30 8.03
C LEU A 74 6.55 7.93 8.70
N ASN A 75 5.96 7.23 9.65
CA ASN A 75 4.90 7.74 10.51
C ASN A 75 5.41 7.88 11.94
N MET A 76 5.01 8.97 12.61
CA MET A 76 5.36 9.25 14.00
C MET A 76 4.10 9.70 14.74
N GLU A 77 3.77 9.02 15.83
CA GLU A 77 2.68 9.38 16.72
C GLU A 77 3.21 10.36 17.76
N ILE A 78 2.90 11.64 17.56
CA ILE A 78 3.21 12.68 18.55
C ILE A 78 2.07 12.71 19.55
N ASN A 79 2.25 12.02 20.68
CA ASN A 79 1.37 12.20 21.82
C ASN A 79 1.66 13.58 22.44
N SER A 80 0.90 14.58 21.99
CA SER A 80 0.82 15.85 22.69
C SER A 80 0.28 15.59 24.09
N PRO A 81 0.94 16.03 25.17
CA PRO A 81 0.34 15.95 26.50
C PRO A 81 -1.00 16.68 26.43
N LYS A 82 -2.08 15.98 26.79
CA LYS A 82 -3.38 16.61 26.96
C LYS A 82 -3.18 17.71 28.00
N GLN A 83 -3.26 18.96 27.58
CA GLN A 83 -3.39 20.10 28.50
C GLN A 83 -4.73 19.89 29.21
N VAL A 84 -4.70 19.20 30.35
CA VAL A 84 -5.83 19.15 31.26
C VAL A 84 -5.88 20.52 31.90
N ILE A 85 -6.65 21.43 31.30
CA ILE A 85 -7.04 22.68 31.96
C ILE A 85 -7.95 22.25 33.10
N GLN A 86 -7.38 22.15 34.32
CA GLN A 86 -8.17 22.06 35.53
C GLN A 86 -8.91 23.39 35.69
N GLN A 87 -10.23 23.34 35.57
CA GLN A 87 -11.15 24.39 36.03
C GLN A 87 -11.54 24.11 37.46
#